data_AF-K7ZI21-F1
#
_entry.id   AF-K7ZI21-F1
#
_cell.length_a   1.000
_cell.length_b   1.000
_cell.length_c   1.000
_cell.angle_alpha   90.00
_cell.angle_beta   90.00
_cell.angle_gamma   90.00
#
_symmetry.space_group_name_H-M   'P 1'
#
loop_
_entity.id
_entity.type
_entity.pdbx_description
1 polymer ?
#
loop_
_entity_poly.entity_id
_entity_poly.type
_entity_poly.pdbx_seq_one_letter_code
_entity_poly.pdbx_strand_id
1 'polypeptide(L)'
;DGIVLYTTPSITDVLGFPRDMWLGRSFIDFVHPKDRSTFASQITTGIPIAESRCNVSKDARSTFCVMLRRYRDLKTGGYGVIGRHINYEPFRLGLTFREAPEDARPDNILTSNGTNMLLVICATPIKSSYRVADEILSHRSPKFSIKHTSTGIILYVDNSAVSALGYLPQDLIGRSVLDLYHHEDLVLLKEIYETVMKKGQTAGASFCSKPYRFLIQNGCYVLLETEW
;
A
#
# COMPACT_ATOMS: atom_id res chain seq x y z
N ASP A 1 20.15 1.93 13.00
CA ASP A 1 20.47 0.90 11.98
C ASP A 1 19.26 0.20 11.34
N GLY A 2 18.03 0.32 11.86
CA GLY A 2 16.84 -0.20 11.15
C GLY A 2 16.83 -1.72 10.94
N ILE A 3 17.61 -2.44 11.75
CA ILE A 3 17.73 -3.89 11.72
C ILE A 3 16.52 -4.54 12.38
N VAL A 4 16.13 -5.70 11.88
CA VAL A 4 15.03 -6.48 12.46
C VAL A 4 15.54 -7.21 13.70
N LEU A 5 14.98 -6.88 14.86
CA LEU A 5 15.33 -7.48 16.15
C LEU A 5 14.49 -8.72 16.49
N TYR A 6 13.27 -8.78 15.96
CA TYR A 6 12.32 -9.85 16.25
C TYR A 6 11.38 -10.06 15.07
N THR A 7 10.97 -11.31 14.85
CA THR A 7 9.96 -11.69 13.86
C THR A 7 9.00 -12.71 14.45
N THR A 8 7.72 -12.60 14.08
CA THR A 8 6.71 -13.57 14.50
C THR A 8 6.90 -14.91 13.77
N PRO A 9 6.55 -16.05 14.41
CA PRO A 9 6.60 -17.38 13.78
C PRO A 9 5.82 -17.50 12.46
N SER A 10 4.77 -16.67 12.28
CA SER A 10 3.93 -16.62 11.08
C SER A 10 4.66 -16.13 9.83
N ILE A 11 5.88 -15.58 9.94
CA ILE A 11 6.67 -15.14 8.79
C ILE A 11 6.95 -16.29 7.80
N THR A 12 7.11 -17.51 8.31
CA THR A 12 7.34 -18.71 7.50
C THR A 12 6.10 -19.09 6.70
N ASP A 13 4.91 -19.00 7.29
CA ASP A 13 3.67 -19.35 6.60
C ASP A 13 3.26 -18.28 5.57
N VAL A 14 3.54 -17.00 5.86
CA VAL A 14 3.09 -15.88 5.05
C VAL A 14 4.06 -15.54 3.92
N LEU A 15 5.36 -15.40 4.22
CA LEU A 15 6.38 -15.01 3.24
C LEU A 15 7.34 -16.16 2.88
N GLY A 16 7.25 -17.32 3.55
CA GLY A 16 8.14 -18.46 3.34
C GLY A 16 9.49 -18.36 4.05
N PHE A 17 9.81 -17.25 4.73
CA PHE A 17 11.15 -17.10 5.32
C PHE A 17 11.31 -17.96 6.59
N PRO A 18 12.49 -18.57 6.80
CA PRO A 18 12.85 -19.12 8.10
C PRO A 18 12.83 -18.03 9.18
N ARG A 19 12.43 -18.39 10.40
CA ARG A 19 12.21 -17.46 11.52
C ARG A 19 13.41 -16.55 11.78
N ASP A 20 14.62 -17.09 11.72
CA ASP A 20 15.82 -16.34 12.10
C ASP A 20 16.47 -15.60 10.93
N MET A 21 15.96 -15.76 9.69
CA MET A 21 16.62 -15.22 8.51
C MET A 21 16.58 -13.69 8.42
N TRP A 22 15.54 -13.07 8.99
CA TRP A 22 15.40 -11.62 8.99
C TRP A 22 16.18 -10.97 10.13
N LEU A 23 16.49 -11.72 11.19
CA LEU A 23 17.18 -11.20 12.37
C LEU A 23 18.54 -10.62 12.00
N GLY A 24 18.82 -9.39 12.44
CA GLY A 24 20.06 -8.68 12.15
C GLY A 24 20.18 -8.13 10.72
N ARG A 25 19.17 -8.32 9.85
CA ARG A 25 19.14 -7.73 8.50
C ARG A 25 18.31 -6.45 8.48
N SER A 26 18.56 -5.59 7.50
CA SER A 26 17.75 -4.39 7.31
C SER A 26 16.38 -4.74 6.73
N PHE A 27 15.31 -4.17 7.28
CA PHE A 27 13.95 -4.42 6.79
C PHE A 27 13.77 -3.96 5.33
N ILE A 28 14.47 -2.89 4.91
CA ILE A 28 14.35 -2.30 3.56
C ILE A 28 14.84 -3.23 2.44
N ASP A 29 15.63 -4.25 2.76
CA ASP A 29 16.11 -5.24 1.81
C ASP A 29 14.99 -6.16 1.31
N PHE A 30 13.92 -6.29 2.09
CA PHE A 30 12.75 -7.11 1.76
C PHE A 30 11.65 -6.31 1.04
N VAL A 31 11.71 -4.98 1.10
CA VAL A 31 10.77 -4.08 0.42
C VAL A 31 11.18 -3.90 -1.04
N HIS A 32 10.20 -3.92 -1.95
CA HIS A 32 10.45 -3.67 -3.37
C HIS A 32 11.10 -2.29 -3.58
N PRO A 33 12.11 -2.15 -4.47
CA PRO A 33 12.81 -0.88 -4.67
C PRO A 33 11.92 0.33 -4.94
N LYS A 34 10.81 0.15 -5.68
CA LYS A 34 9.82 1.21 -5.95
C LYS A 34 9.11 1.74 -4.71
N ASP A 35 8.91 0.89 -3.70
CA ASP A 35 8.14 1.24 -2.49
C ASP A 35 9.02 1.76 -1.35
N ARG A 36 10.35 1.77 -1.53
CA ARG A 36 11.31 2.20 -0.51
C ARG A 36 11.13 3.68 -0.15
N SER A 37 10.83 4.52 -1.12
CA SER A 37 10.57 5.96 -0.89
C SER A 37 9.29 6.17 -0.07
N THR A 38 8.22 5.44 -0.40
CA THR A 38 6.96 5.46 0.35
C THR A 38 7.18 4.98 1.78
N PHE A 39 7.92 3.88 1.96
CA PHE A 39 8.27 3.37 3.29
C PHE A 39 9.06 4.38 4.12
N ALA A 40 10.10 4.98 3.54
CA ALA A 40 10.91 5.99 4.22
C ALA A 40 10.07 7.21 4.63
N SER A 41 9.24 7.72 3.73
CA SER A 41 8.34 8.83 4.02
C SER A 41 7.38 8.52 5.17
N GLN A 42 6.80 7.31 5.20
CA GLN A 42 5.85 6.91 6.25
C GLN A 42 6.52 6.76 7.62
N ILE A 43 7.78 6.31 7.66
CA ILE A 43 8.55 6.29 8.90
C ILE A 43 8.86 7.72 9.35
N THR A 44 9.38 8.57 8.46
CA THR A 44 9.75 9.95 8.82
C THR A 44 8.56 10.77 9.33
N THR A 45 7.38 10.63 8.71
CA THR A 45 6.16 11.30 9.18
C THR A 45 5.62 10.69 10.47
N GLY A 46 5.85 9.39 10.70
CA GLY A 46 5.34 8.66 11.85
C GLY A 46 6.20 8.75 13.11
N ILE A 47 7.47 9.19 13.01
CA ILE A 47 8.33 9.39 14.18
C ILE A 47 7.80 10.61 14.96
N PRO A 48 7.36 10.46 16.22
CA PRO A 48 7.09 11.61 17.09
C PRO A 48 8.40 12.34 17.39
N ILE A 49 8.74 13.33 16.56
CA ILE A 49 9.84 14.25 16.85
C ILE A 49 9.38 15.10 18.05
N ALA A 50 10.20 15.12 19.10
CA ALA A 50 9.89 15.69 20.42
C ALA A 50 9.74 17.24 20.46
N GLU A 51 9.41 17.91 19.35
CA GLU A 51 9.39 19.39 19.28
C GLU A 51 8.15 20.01 18.63
N SER A 52 7.00 19.34 18.62
CA SER A 52 5.74 20.06 18.37
C SER A 52 4.59 19.50 19.20
N ARG A 53 4.19 20.30 20.19
CA ARG A 53 2.91 20.15 20.91
C ARG A 53 1.77 20.47 19.94
N CYS A 54 1.45 19.54 19.06
CA CYS A 54 0.12 19.44 18.47
C CYS A 54 -0.49 18.14 19.00
N ASN A 55 -1.67 18.25 19.62
CA ASN A 55 -2.49 17.14 20.09
C ASN A 55 -2.90 16.24 18.92
N VAL A 56 -1.98 15.42 18.42
CA VAL A 56 -2.32 14.28 17.57
C VAL A 56 -2.43 13.09 18.50
N SER A 57 -3.62 12.50 18.51
CA SER A 57 -3.98 11.34 19.31
C SER A 57 -2.87 10.30 19.35
N LYS A 58 -2.67 9.72 20.55
CA LYS A 58 -1.66 8.72 20.93
C LYS A 58 -1.68 7.40 20.14
N ASP A 59 -2.36 7.33 19.00
CA ASP A 59 -2.67 6.10 18.27
C ASP A 59 -2.84 6.29 16.75
N ALA A 60 -2.09 7.23 16.15
CA ALA A 60 -2.04 7.37 14.69
C ALA A 60 -1.24 6.21 14.07
N ARG A 61 -1.85 5.02 14.00
CA ARG A 61 -1.31 3.87 13.28
C ARG A 61 -1.27 4.21 11.78
N SER A 62 -0.12 4.63 11.27
CA SER A 62 0.05 4.83 9.84
C SER A 62 -0.04 3.47 9.15
N THR A 63 -1.01 3.34 8.24
CA THR A 63 -1.16 2.14 7.42
C THR A 63 -0.99 2.48 5.95
N PHE A 64 -0.16 1.71 5.27
CA PHE A 64 0.12 1.86 3.85
C PHE A 64 0.43 0.51 3.22
N CYS A 65 0.47 0.46 1.89
CA CYS A 65 0.68 -0.78 1.17
C CYS A 65 2.07 -0.80 0.52
N VAL A 66 2.77 -1.92 0.60
CA VAL A 66 4.05 -2.15 -0.09
C VAL A 66 4.14 -3.57 -0.61
N MET A 67 4.99 -3.77 -1.59
CA MET A 67 5.37 -5.08 -2.08
C MET A 67 6.52 -5.65 -1.24
N LEU A 68 6.29 -6.80 -0.60
CA LEU A 68 7.33 -7.53 0.11
C LEU A 68 7.81 -8.72 -0.72
N ARG A 69 9.12 -8.94 -0.70
CA ARG A 69 9.76 -10.08 -1.36
C ARG A 69 9.32 -11.39 -0.70
N ARG A 70 9.00 -12.41 -1.49
CA ARG A 70 8.78 -13.78 -1.00
C ARG A 70 10.09 -14.55 -0.91
N TYR A 71 10.21 -15.41 0.11
CA TYR A 71 11.36 -16.29 0.26
C TYR A 71 11.46 -17.28 -0.89
N ARG A 72 12.69 -17.60 -1.28
CA ARG A 72 12.99 -18.64 -2.26
C ARG A 72 13.31 -19.91 -1.50
N ASP A 73 12.32 -20.78 -1.36
CA ASP A 73 12.59 -22.08 -0.77
C ASP A 73 13.46 -22.94 -1.70
N LEU A 74 14.44 -23.61 -1.10
CA LEU A 74 15.30 -24.57 -1.79
C LEU A 74 14.49 -25.80 -2.25
N LYS A 75 13.43 -26.16 -1.51
CA LYS A 75 12.56 -27.33 -1.77
C LYS A 75 11.68 -27.18 -3.02
N THR A 76 11.17 -25.99 -3.30
CA THR A 76 10.41 -25.65 -4.53
C THR A 76 11.33 -25.15 -5.65
N GLY A 77 12.58 -24.81 -5.32
CA GLY A 77 13.52 -24.14 -6.20
C GLY A 77 14.44 -25.04 -7.03
N GLY A 78 14.73 -26.26 -6.57
CA GLY A 78 15.71 -27.16 -7.19
C GLY A 78 17.15 -26.65 -7.06
N TYR A 79 18.11 -27.57 -7.02
CA TYR A 79 19.54 -27.24 -6.97
C TYR A 79 19.99 -26.67 -8.33
N GLY A 80 20.61 -25.49 -8.35
CA GLY A 80 21.40 -25.02 -9.51
C GLY A 80 20.77 -24.03 -10.49
N VAL A 81 19.80 -23.20 -10.11
CA VAL A 81 19.27 -22.15 -11.02
C VAL A 81 19.70 -20.75 -10.58
N ILE A 82 20.87 -20.33 -11.06
CA ILE A 82 21.31 -18.93 -11.06
C ILE A 82 20.44 -18.21 -12.12
N GLY A 83 19.42 -17.44 -11.69
CA GLY A 83 18.67 -16.58 -12.61
C GLY A 83 17.15 -16.49 -12.45
N ARG A 84 16.53 -17.04 -11.39
CA ARG A 84 15.05 -16.89 -11.24
C ARG A 84 14.65 -15.49 -10.80
N HIS A 85 13.49 -15.02 -11.30
CA HIS A 85 12.89 -13.73 -10.93
C HIS A 85 12.57 -13.68 -9.42
N ILE A 86 12.69 -12.49 -8.82
CA ILE A 86 12.28 -12.26 -7.42
C ILE A 86 10.77 -12.02 -7.44
N ASN A 87 10.00 -12.85 -6.73
CA ASN A 87 8.56 -12.65 -6.59
C ASN A 87 8.30 -11.69 -5.43
N TYR A 88 7.39 -10.76 -5.66
CA TYR A 88 6.90 -9.82 -4.68
C TYR A 88 5.40 -9.96 -4.54
N GLU A 89 4.91 -9.82 -3.31
CA GLU A 89 3.48 -9.89 -2.99
C GLU A 89 3.06 -8.62 -2.24
N PRO A 90 1.80 -8.14 -2.42
CA PRO A 90 1.33 -6.93 -1.79
C PRO A 90 0.96 -7.17 -0.32
N PHE A 91 1.43 -6.28 0.55
CA PHE A 91 1.14 -6.28 1.99
C PHE A 91 0.65 -4.91 2.44
N ARG A 92 -0.29 -4.93 3.38
CA ARG A 92 -0.67 -3.76 4.17
C ARG A 92 0.19 -3.74 5.42
N LEU A 93 1.03 -2.72 5.54
CA LEU A 93 1.87 -2.48 6.70
C LEU A 93 1.15 -1.52 7.63
N GLY A 94 1.10 -1.86 8.92
CA GLY A 94 0.79 -0.93 9.99
C GLY A 94 2.03 -0.71 10.83
N LEU A 95 2.43 0.55 10.98
CA LEU A 95 3.57 0.95 11.80
C LEU A 95 3.10 1.34 13.20
N THR A 96 3.88 0.98 14.21
CA THR A 96 3.67 1.42 15.59
C THR A 96 5.02 1.66 16.25
N PHE A 97 5.24 2.88 16.70
CA PHE A 97 6.46 3.25 17.43
C PHE A 97 6.23 2.97 18.92
N ARG A 98 7.19 2.29 19.55
CA ARG A 98 7.19 1.98 20.98
C ARG A 98 8.54 2.32 21.58
N GLU A 99 8.55 2.79 22.81
CA GLU A 99 9.80 2.94 23.56
C GLU A 99 10.35 1.56 23.93
N ALA A 100 11.67 1.39 23.83
CA ALA A 100 12.31 0.14 24.24
C ALA A 100 12.19 -0.02 25.76
N PRO A 101 11.77 -1.20 26.27
CA PRO A 101 11.77 -1.47 27.70
C PRO A 101 13.19 -1.35 28.26
N GLU A 102 13.33 -0.79 29.46
CA GLU A 102 14.64 -0.46 30.06
C GLU A 102 15.55 -1.67 30.33
N ASP A 103 15.01 -2.90 30.26
CA ASP A 103 15.69 -4.15 30.60
C ASP A 103 16.68 -4.68 29.55
N ALA A 104 16.84 -3.97 28.42
CA ALA A 104 17.75 -4.35 27.33
C ALA A 104 18.99 -3.45 27.23
N ARG A 105 19.56 -3.01 28.35
CA ARG A 105 20.85 -2.32 28.40
C ARG A 105 21.98 -3.32 28.71
N PRO A 106 22.59 -4.01 27.72
CA PRO A 106 23.91 -4.57 27.92
C PRO A 106 24.91 -3.42 27.84
N ASP A 107 25.56 -3.17 28.96
CA ASP A 107 26.79 -2.40 29.14
C ASP A 107 26.79 -0.87 28.91
N ASN A 108 27.21 -0.19 29.98
CA ASN A 108 27.52 1.23 30.05
C ASN A 108 28.60 1.63 29.02
N ILE A 109 28.21 2.27 27.92
CA ILE A 109 29.09 3.21 27.23
C ILE A 109 28.31 4.50 26.97
N LEU A 110 28.89 5.57 27.50
CA LEU A 110 28.46 6.96 27.47
C LEU A 110 28.09 7.45 26.06
N THR A 111 26.80 7.49 25.72
CA THR A 111 26.24 8.48 24.76
C THR A 111 24.73 8.64 24.90
N SER A 112 24.35 9.86 25.26
CA SER A 112 23.09 10.58 24.98
C SER A 112 21.76 10.07 25.58
N ASN A 113 21.03 11.02 26.15
CA ASN A 113 19.64 10.99 26.58
C ASN A 113 18.65 10.76 25.41
N GLY A 114 18.93 9.80 24.53
CA GLY A 114 18.08 9.42 23.42
C GLY A 114 17.13 8.31 23.87
N THR A 115 15.83 8.59 23.87
CA THR A 115 14.80 7.56 23.99
C THR A 115 15.03 6.51 22.90
N ASN A 116 15.35 5.27 23.29
CA ASN A 116 15.58 4.20 22.32
C ASN A 116 14.22 3.75 21.76
N MET A 117 13.93 4.08 20.51
CA MET A 117 12.62 3.84 19.89
C MET A 117 12.66 2.56 19.05
N LEU A 118 11.71 1.66 19.32
CA LEU A 118 11.43 0.47 18.54
C LEU A 118 10.30 0.72 17.54
N LEU A 119 10.50 0.26 16.31
CA LEU A 119 9.46 0.22 15.29
C LEU A 119 8.86 -1.18 15.21
N VAL A 120 7.58 -1.30 15.54
CA VAL A 120 6.80 -2.52 15.35
C VAL A 120 6.07 -2.44 14.02
N ILE A 121 6.32 -3.40 13.14
CA ILE A 121 5.68 -3.49 11.82
C ILE A 121 4.76 -4.71 11.79
N CYS A 122 3.48 -4.48 11.54
CA CYS A 122 2.51 -5.54 11.29
C CYS A 122 2.20 -5.57 9.79
N ALA A 123 2.62 -6.62 9.08
CA ALA A 123 2.33 -6.81 7.66
C ALA A 123 1.20 -7.84 7.47
N THR A 124 0.10 -7.44 6.82
CA THR A 124 -1.00 -8.35 6.45
C THR A 124 -1.07 -8.50 4.93
N PRO A 125 -1.13 -9.73 4.39
CA PRO A 125 -1.15 -9.94 2.94
C PRO A 125 -2.46 -9.40 2.35
N ILE A 126 -2.35 -8.70 1.23
CA ILE A 126 -3.51 -8.21 0.47
C ILE A 126 -3.86 -9.26 -0.57
N LYS A 127 -5.13 -9.67 -0.60
CA LYS A 127 -5.67 -10.59 -1.60
C LYS A 127 -6.63 -9.84 -2.52
N SER A 128 -6.75 -10.33 -3.75
CA SER A 128 -7.75 -9.80 -4.68
C SER A 128 -9.16 -9.98 -4.11
N SER A 129 -10.03 -9.00 -4.38
CA SER A 129 -11.43 -9.06 -4.00
C SER A 129 -12.24 -10.05 -4.86
N TYR A 130 -11.75 -10.41 -6.04
CA TYR A 130 -12.42 -11.33 -6.95
C TYR A 130 -12.08 -12.80 -6.63
N ARG A 131 -13.09 -13.66 -6.73
CA ARG A 131 -12.97 -15.11 -6.51
C ARG A 131 -13.12 -15.89 -7.81
N VAL A 132 -13.90 -15.37 -8.75
CA VAL A 132 -14.18 -15.99 -10.05
C VAL A 132 -13.96 -14.97 -11.17
N ALA A 133 -13.75 -15.47 -12.40
CA ALA A 133 -13.68 -14.60 -13.57
C ALA A 133 -15.04 -13.95 -13.84
N ASP A 134 -15.02 -12.71 -14.33
CA ASP A 134 -16.21 -11.91 -14.67
C ASP A 134 -17.25 -11.82 -13.54
N GLU A 135 -16.78 -11.76 -12.30
CA GLU A 135 -17.63 -11.69 -11.12
C GLU A 135 -18.43 -10.39 -11.08
N ILE A 136 -19.76 -10.50 -11.04
CA ILE A 136 -20.66 -9.36 -10.82
C ILE A 136 -20.68 -9.07 -9.31
N LEU A 137 -19.91 -8.07 -8.90
CA LEU A 137 -19.81 -7.66 -7.51
C LEU A 137 -21.10 -6.94 -7.07
N SER A 138 -21.90 -7.60 -6.24
CA SER A 138 -23.14 -7.04 -5.67
C SER A 138 -22.85 -6.21 -4.40
N HIS A 139 -23.62 -6.40 -3.33
CA HIS A 139 -23.59 -5.59 -2.10
C HIS A 139 -22.30 -5.73 -1.26
N ARG A 140 -21.40 -6.67 -1.59
CA ARG A 140 -20.10 -6.85 -0.93
C ARG A 140 -18.93 -6.28 -1.75
N SER A 141 -19.22 -5.49 -2.78
CA SER A 141 -18.19 -4.85 -3.58
C SER A 141 -17.36 -3.88 -2.71
N PRO A 142 -16.02 -3.88 -2.85
CA PRO A 142 -15.19 -2.87 -2.21
C PRO A 142 -15.55 -1.49 -2.78
N LYS A 143 -16.01 -0.60 -1.91
CA LYS A 143 -16.20 0.82 -2.24
C LYS A 143 -14.90 1.55 -1.95
N PHE A 144 -14.43 2.32 -2.92
CA PHE A 144 -13.20 3.09 -2.84
C PHE A 144 -13.37 4.42 -3.53
N SER A 145 -12.49 5.37 -3.23
CA SER A 145 -12.49 6.70 -3.85
C SER A 145 -11.14 7.01 -4.47
N ILE A 146 -11.17 7.62 -5.65
CA ILE A 146 -9.99 8.15 -6.35
C ILE A 146 -10.25 9.63 -6.60
N LYS A 147 -9.28 10.49 -6.29
CA LYS A 147 -9.34 11.93 -6.56
C LYS A 147 -8.25 12.31 -7.54
N HIS A 148 -8.58 13.15 -8.50
CA HIS A 148 -7.65 13.68 -9.49
C HIS A 148 -7.82 15.19 -9.66
N THR A 149 -6.78 15.85 -10.20
CA THR A 149 -6.80 17.27 -10.56
C THR A 149 -7.70 17.52 -11.79
N SER A 150 -7.98 18.79 -12.09
CA SER A 150 -8.63 19.19 -13.35
C SER A 150 -7.86 18.78 -14.61
N THR A 151 -6.54 18.55 -14.50
CA THR A 151 -5.69 18.04 -15.59
C THR A 151 -5.72 16.51 -15.71
N GLY A 152 -6.45 15.82 -14.82
CA GLY A 152 -6.55 14.36 -14.83
C GLY A 152 -5.48 13.63 -14.03
N ILE A 153 -4.61 14.34 -13.28
CA ILE A 153 -3.54 13.71 -12.49
C ILE A 153 -4.12 13.18 -11.18
N ILE A 154 -3.95 11.89 -10.90
CA ILE A 154 -4.42 11.26 -9.67
C ILE A 154 -3.64 11.79 -8.47
N LEU A 155 -4.35 12.31 -7.46
CA LEU A 155 -3.79 12.85 -6.22
C LEU A 155 -3.95 11.91 -5.05
N TYR A 156 -5.03 11.14 -5.03
CA TYR A 156 -5.38 10.30 -3.90
C TYR A 156 -6.11 9.05 -4.36
N VAL A 157 -5.77 7.93 -3.75
CA VAL A 157 -6.40 6.63 -3.96
C VAL A 157 -6.62 6.01 -2.58
N ASP A 158 -7.84 5.56 -2.31
CA ASP A 158 -8.14 4.86 -1.07
C ASP A 158 -7.45 3.48 -1.03
N ASN A 159 -7.01 3.07 0.17
CA ASN A 159 -6.33 1.79 0.38
C ASN A 159 -7.22 0.57 0.11
N SER A 160 -8.54 0.75 0.05
CA SER A 160 -9.51 -0.29 -0.33
C SER A 160 -9.48 -0.60 -1.84
N ALA A 161 -9.02 0.35 -2.67
CA ALA A 161 -8.91 0.18 -4.12
C ALA A 161 -7.86 -0.87 -4.49
N VAL A 162 -6.86 -1.12 -3.63
CA VAL A 162 -5.75 -2.04 -3.91
C VAL A 162 -6.24 -3.48 -4.18
N SER A 163 -7.20 -3.97 -3.40
CA SER A 163 -7.72 -5.34 -3.60
C SER A 163 -8.64 -5.45 -4.83
N ALA A 164 -9.22 -4.33 -5.27
CA ALA A 164 -10.10 -4.25 -6.43
C ALA A 164 -9.33 -4.01 -7.74
N LEU A 165 -8.37 -3.10 -7.76
CA LEU A 165 -7.65 -2.69 -8.98
C LEU A 165 -6.28 -3.35 -9.11
N GLY A 166 -5.73 -3.87 -8.01
CA GLY A 166 -4.39 -4.47 -7.97
C GLY A 166 -3.22 -3.47 -7.96
N TYR A 167 -3.49 -2.17 -8.11
CA TYR A 167 -2.48 -1.12 -8.00
C TYR A 167 -2.27 -0.71 -6.55
N LEU A 168 -1.02 -0.48 -6.15
CA LEU A 168 -0.74 0.23 -4.91
C LEU A 168 -1.00 1.73 -5.10
N PRO A 169 -1.37 2.50 -4.05
CA PRO A 169 -1.66 3.93 -4.19
C PRO A 169 -0.51 4.70 -4.85
N GLN A 170 0.74 4.38 -4.51
CA GLN A 170 1.94 4.99 -5.08
C GLN A 170 2.17 4.66 -6.58
N ASP A 171 1.56 3.58 -7.10
CA ASP A 171 1.64 3.25 -8.52
C ASP A 171 0.68 4.11 -9.37
N LEU A 172 -0.39 4.63 -8.75
CA LEU A 172 -1.43 5.43 -9.41
C LEU A 172 -1.24 6.94 -9.19
N ILE A 173 -0.82 7.35 -7.99
CA ILE A 173 -0.64 8.77 -7.67
C ILE A 173 0.41 9.38 -8.61
N GLY A 174 0.06 10.51 -9.23
CA GLY A 174 0.88 11.19 -10.22
C GLY A 174 0.66 10.74 -11.67
N ARG A 175 -0.09 9.65 -11.91
CA ARG A 175 -0.48 9.23 -13.27
C ARG A 175 -1.75 9.95 -13.74
N SER A 176 -1.93 10.01 -15.05
CA SER A 176 -3.18 10.46 -15.66
C SER A 176 -4.26 9.39 -15.51
N VAL A 177 -5.43 9.77 -15.00
CA VAL A 177 -6.61 8.90 -14.95
C VAL A 177 -7.09 8.50 -16.35
N LEU A 178 -6.81 9.35 -17.35
CA LEU A 178 -7.20 9.09 -18.74
C LEU A 178 -6.50 7.87 -19.33
N ASP A 179 -5.29 7.54 -18.86
CA ASP A 179 -4.53 6.36 -19.29
C ASP A 179 -5.18 5.05 -18.82
N LEU A 180 -6.09 5.12 -17.86
CA LEU A 180 -6.76 3.97 -17.27
C LEU A 180 -8.13 3.73 -17.90
N TYR A 181 -8.62 4.65 -18.73
CA TYR A 181 -9.87 4.48 -19.44
C TYR A 181 -9.69 3.69 -20.73
N HIS A 182 -10.71 2.90 -21.08
CA HIS A 182 -10.71 2.23 -22.37
C HIS A 182 -10.89 3.25 -23.51
N HIS A 183 -10.14 3.10 -24.60
CA HIS A 183 -10.12 4.07 -25.69
C HIS A 183 -11.49 4.27 -26.37
N GLU A 184 -12.31 3.22 -26.44
CA GLU A 184 -13.68 3.30 -26.98
C GLU A 184 -14.65 4.04 -26.05
N ASP A 185 -14.37 4.10 -24.74
CA ASP A 185 -15.26 4.72 -23.75
C ASP A 185 -14.97 6.22 -23.57
N LEU A 186 -13.97 6.78 -24.27
CA LEU A 186 -13.57 8.19 -24.15
C LEU A 186 -14.70 9.16 -24.51
N VAL A 187 -15.56 8.80 -25.47
CA VAL A 187 -16.72 9.62 -25.84
C VAL A 187 -17.74 9.66 -24.69
N LEU A 188 -18.04 8.50 -24.10
CA LEU A 188 -18.92 8.40 -22.92
C LEU A 188 -18.34 9.17 -21.72
N LEU A 189 -17.04 9.03 -21.47
CA LEU A 189 -16.36 9.72 -20.37
C LEU A 189 -16.37 11.23 -20.56
N LYS A 190 -16.23 11.72 -21.79
CA LYS A 190 -16.39 13.16 -22.07
C LYS A 190 -17.78 13.66 -21.65
N GLU A 191 -18.84 12.95 -22.01
CA GLU A 191 -20.22 13.31 -21.59
C GLU A 191 -20.40 13.28 -20.06
N ILE A 192 -19.78 12.29 -19.39
CA ILE A 192 -19.75 12.21 -17.93
C ILE A 192 -19.07 13.45 -17.35
N TYR A 193 -17.86 13.77 -17.80
CA TYR A 193 -17.10 14.95 -17.32
C TYR A 193 -17.83 16.27 -17.59
N GLU A 194 -18.47 16.43 -18.75
CA GLU A 194 -19.32 17.59 -19.03
C GLU A 194 -20.48 17.69 -18.01
N THR A 195 -21.04 16.56 -17.61
CA THR A 195 -22.07 16.50 -16.57
C THR A 195 -21.51 16.85 -15.19
N VAL A 196 -20.30 16.39 -14.86
CA VAL A 196 -19.59 16.79 -13.63
C VAL A 196 -19.40 18.30 -13.59
N MET A 197 -18.97 18.92 -14.68
CA MET A 197 -18.78 20.38 -14.74
C MET A 197 -20.10 21.16 -14.62
N LYS A 198 -21.19 20.64 -15.20
CA LYS A 198 -22.53 21.25 -15.07
C LYS A 198 -23.06 21.15 -13.64
N LYS A 199 -22.97 19.96 -13.01
CA LYS A 199 -23.47 19.73 -11.65
C LYS A 199 -22.57 20.31 -10.57
N GLY A 200 -21.28 20.41 -10.82
CA GLY A 200 -20.29 20.99 -9.89
C GLY A 200 -20.52 22.48 -9.58
N GLN A 201 -21.43 23.17 -10.28
CA GLN A 201 -21.89 24.51 -9.94
C GLN A 201 -22.71 24.55 -8.64
N THR A 202 -23.32 23.43 -8.26
CA THR A 202 -24.04 23.27 -6.99
C THR A 202 -23.17 22.50 -6.00
N ALA A 203 -22.78 23.16 -4.91
CA ALA A 203 -21.96 22.53 -3.88
C ALA A 203 -22.64 21.29 -3.30
N GLY A 204 -21.96 20.14 -3.35
CA GLY A 204 -22.45 18.86 -2.82
C GLY A 204 -23.43 18.10 -3.73
N ALA A 205 -23.68 18.56 -4.96
CA ALA A 205 -24.45 17.79 -5.92
C ALA A 205 -23.62 16.60 -6.43
N SER A 206 -24.14 15.38 -6.23
CA SER A 206 -23.53 14.15 -6.77
C SER A 206 -24.40 13.50 -7.85
N PHE A 207 -23.81 12.61 -8.64
CA PHE A 207 -24.56 11.74 -9.53
C PHE A 207 -23.84 10.44 -9.87
N CYS A 208 -24.61 9.39 -10.11
CA CYS A 208 -24.09 8.12 -10.61
C CYS A 208 -23.94 8.17 -12.13
N SER A 209 -22.76 7.77 -12.60
CA SER A 209 -22.47 7.55 -14.03
C SER A 209 -22.88 6.15 -14.48
N LYS A 210 -23.06 5.96 -15.79
CA LYS A 210 -23.18 4.61 -16.36
C LYS A 210 -21.86 3.85 -16.17
N PRO A 211 -21.89 2.52 -15.99
CA PRO A 211 -20.67 1.74 -15.88
C PRO A 211 -19.75 1.93 -17.09
N TYR A 212 -18.46 2.16 -16.85
CA TYR A 212 -17.43 2.32 -17.88
C TYR A 212 -16.22 1.42 -17.59
N ARG A 213 -15.43 1.10 -18.62
CA ARG A 213 -14.27 0.22 -18.48
C ARG A 213 -13.07 0.95 -17.90
N PHE A 214 -12.46 0.35 -16.88
CA PHE A 214 -11.27 0.85 -16.20
C PHE A 214 -10.18 -0.24 -16.17
N LEU A 215 -8.97 0.14 -16.57
CA LEU A 215 -7.81 -0.74 -16.63
C LEU A 215 -7.32 -1.10 -15.22
N ILE A 216 -7.07 -2.38 -14.99
CA ILE A 216 -6.50 -2.90 -13.73
C ILE A 216 -5.09 -3.45 -13.93
N GLN A 217 -4.36 -3.69 -12.83
CA GLN A 217 -2.92 -3.99 -12.84
C GLN A 217 -2.53 -5.23 -13.68
N ASN A 218 -3.43 -6.19 -13.86
CA ASN A 218 -3.17 -7.39 -14.68
C ASN A 218 -3.40 -7.17 -16.19
N GLY A 219 -3.76 -5.95 -16.62
CA GLY A 219 -4.02 -5.60 -18.02
C GLY A 219 -5.47 -5.85 -18.47
N CYS A 220 -6.31 -6.43 -17.61
CA CYS A 220 -7.74 -6.56 -17.90
C CYS A 220 -8.49 -5.26 -17.62
N TYR A 221 -9.76 -5.23 -18.02
CA TYR A 221 -10.68 -4.14 -17.71
C TYR A 221 -11.76 -4.61 -16.75
N VAL A 222 -12.15 -3.72 -15.83
CA VAL A 222 -13.32 -3.90 -14.96
C VAL A 222 -14.33 -2.81 -15.25
N LEU A 223 -15.62 -3.10 -15.01
CA LEU A 223 -16.66 -2.10 -15.10
C LEU A 223 -16.79 -1.38 -13.77
N LEU A 224 -16.60 -0.06 -13.78
CA LEU A 224 -16.79 0.79 -12.60
C LEU A 224 -18.09 1.58 -12.74
N GLU A 225 -18.94 1.44 -11.73
CA GLU A 225 -20.02 2.39 -11.47
C GLU A 225 -19.48 3.45 -10.51
N THR A 226 -19.50 4.71 -10.92
CA THR A 226 -18.90 5.82 -10.14
C THR A 226 -19.96 6.85 -9.80
N GLU A 227 -19.99 7.24 -8.52
CA GLU A 227 -20.63 8.46 -8.04
C GLU A 227 -19.60 9.60 -8.09
N TRP A 228 -19.94 10.67 -8.82
CA TRP A 228 -19.10 11.85 -9.03
C TRP A 228 -19.55 13.02 -8.17
#